data_AF-A0A2G5W2Z1-F1
#
_entry.id   AF-A0A2G5W2Z1-F1
#
_cell.length_a   1.000
_cell.length_b   1.000
_cell.length_c   1.000
_cell.angle_alpha   90.00
_cell.angle_beta   90.00
_cell.angle_gamma   90.00
#
_symmetry.space_group_name_H-M   'P 1'
#
loop_
_entity.id
_entity.type
_entity.pdbx_description
1 polymer ?
#
loop_
_entity_poly.entity_id
_entity_poly.type
_entity_poly.pdbx_seq_one_letter_code
_entity_poly.pdbx_strand_id
1 'polypeptide(L)' 'MHPKGGGSTVLHLSDQLLIYSYQQAQKYHLNLEFIQLLEREIRKRALESIKLSS' A
#
# COMPACT_ATOMS: atom_id res chain seq x y z
N MET A 1 -2.65 -0.32 29.65
CA MET A 1 -1.94 -1.36 28.89
C MET A 1 -1.64 -0.79 27.51
N HIS A 2 -0.37 -0.60 27.15
CA HIS A 2 0.02 -0.13 25.81
C HIS A 2 0.22 -1.35 24.90
N PRO A 3 -0.41 -1.44 23.71
CA PRO A 3 0.01 -2.43 22.76
C PRO A 3 1.34 -1.98 22.14
N LYS A 4 2.39 -2.75 22.41
CA LYS A 4 3.61 -2.76 21.61
C LYS A 4 3.28 -3.37 20.24
N GLY A 5 3.25 -2.54 19.21
CA GLY A 5 3.11 -2.96 17.81
C GLY A 5 4.28 -2.41 17.00
N GLY A 6 5.46 -3.01 17.14
CA GLY A 6 6.55 -2.83 16.19
C GLY A 6 6.25 -3.65 14.94
N GLY A 7 5.72 -3.01 13.90
CA GLY A 7 5.42 -3.65 12.63
C GLY A 7 4.66 -2.73 11.67
N SER A 8 5.38 -2.25 10.65
CA SER A 8 4.86 -1.82 9.33
C SER A 8 3.98 -0.56 9.30
N THR A 9 4.61 0.58 9.02
CA THR A 9 4.00 1.92 8.80
C THR A 9 2.94 1.98 7.68
N VAL A 10 2.86 0.98 6.81
CA VAL A 10 1.86 0.89 5.73
C VAL A 10 0.46 0.55 6.25
N LEU A 11 0.34 0.01 7.47
CA LEU A 11 -0.95 -0.39 8.06
C LEU A 11 -1.91 0.79 8.30
N HIS A 12 -1.45 2.03 8.25
CA HIS A 12 -2.28 3.23 8.47
C HIS A 12 -2.56 4.06 7.22
N LEU A 13 -2.17 3.61 6.02
CA LEU A 13 -2.55 4.32 4.80
C LEU A 13 -4.06 4.15 4.56
N SER A 14 -4.73 5.23 4.15
CA SER A 14 -6.05 5.13 3.54
C SER A 14 -5.97 4.33 2.24
N ASP A 15 -7.06 3.68 1.85
CA ASP A 15 -7.07 2.85 0.64
C ASP A 15 -6.70 3.65 -0.62
N GLN A 16 -7.18 4.89 -0.71
CA GLN A 16 -6.84 5.80 -1.81
C GLN A 16 -5.34 6.13 -1.85
N LEU A 17 -4.72 6.40 -0.68
CA LEU A 17 -3.30 6.70 -0.61
C LEU A 17 -2.45 5.46 -0.90
N LEU A 18 -2.88 4.28 -0.43
CA LEU A 18 -2.20 3.01 -0.70
C LEU A 18 -2.15 2.71 -2.21
N ILE A 19 -3.29 2.85 -2.92
CA ILE A 19 -3.35 2.66 -4.37
C ILE A 19 -2.50 3.71 -5.09
N TYR A 20 -2.61 4.98 -4.70
CA TYR A 20 -1.80 6.06 -5.29
C TYR A 20 -0.30 5.79 -5.13
N SER A 21 0.14 5.42 -3.91
CA SER A 21 1.54 5.10 -3.62
C SER A 21 2.04 3.93 -4.46
N TYR A 22 1.23 2.88 -4.65
CA TYR A 22 1.58 1.75 -5.51
C TYR A 22 1.79 2.16 -6.96
N GLN A 23 0.87 2.96 -7.51
CA GLN A 23 0.98 3.48 -8.88
C GLN A 23 2.20 4.37 -9.06
N GLN A 24 2.49 5.28 -8.12
CA GLN A 24 3.67 6.12 -8.20
C GLN A 24 4.96 5.28 -8.07
N ALA A 25 4.98 4.29 -7.19
CA ALA A 25 6.14 3.40 -7.03
C ALA A 25 6.45 2.64 -8.31
N GLN A 26 5.42 2.16 -9.03
CA GLN A 26 5.58 1.55 -10.35
C GLN A 26 6.07 2.57 -11.39
N LYS A 27 5.44 3.76 -11.46
CA LYS A 27 5.79 4.82 -12.42
C LYS A 27 7.23 5.29 -12.32
N TYR A 28 7.75 5.42 -11.09
CA TYR A 28 9.12 5.89 -10.83
C TYR A 28 10.13 4.76 -10.73
N HIS A 29 9.74 3.51 -11.03
CA HIS A 29 10.60 2.33 -10.94
C HIS A 29 11.33 2.24 -9.59
N LEU A 30 10.58 2.45 -8.50
CA LEU A 30 11.14 2.33 -7.16
C LEU A 30 11.52 0.87 -6.85
N ASN A 31 12.15 0.68 -5.69
CA ASN A 31 12.59 -0.62 -5.23
C ASN A 31 11.46 -1.68 -5.30
N LEU A 32 11.79 -2.86 -5.81
CA LEU A 32 10.84 -3.95 -6.04
C LEU A 32 10.21 -4.49 -4.74
N GLU A 33 10.98 -4.61 -3.66
CA GLU A 33 10.48 -5.06 -2.35
C GLU A 33 9.43 -4.09 -1.81
N PHE A 34 9.64 -2.79 -2.03
CA PHE A 34 8.66 -1.77 -1.65
C PHE A 34 7.36 -1.90 -2.45
N ILE A 35 7.46 -2.09 -3.77
CA ILE A 35 6.29 -2.31 -4.64
C ILE A 35 5.52 -3.57 -4.21
N GLN A 36 6.22 -4.67 -3.94
CA GLN A 36 5.61 -5.92 -3.48
C GLN A 36 4.93 -5.79 -2.12
N LEU A 37 5.50 -4.98 -1.23
CA LEU A 37 4.90 -4.70 0.08
C LEU A 37 3.55 -3.98 -0.09
N LEU A 38 3.48 -2.98 -0.97
CA LEU A 38 2.23 -2.28 -1.29
C LEU A 38 1.22 -3.21 -1.95
N GLU A 39 1.65 -4.01 -2.93
CA GLU A 39 0.81 -4.99 -3.62
C GLU A 39 0.21 -6.02 -2.65
N ARG A 40 1.00 -6.50 -1.69
CA ARG A 40 0.51 -7.43 -0.65
C ARG A 40 -0.59 -6.80 0.20
N GLU A 41 -0.44 -5.54 0.58
CA GLU A 41 -1.44 -4.85 1.41
C GLU A 41 -2.72 -4.54 0.59
N ILE A 42 -2.58 -4.20 -0.69
CA ILE A 42 -3.71 -4.02 -1.62
C ILE A 42 -4.53 -5.32 -1.73
N ARG A 43 -3.84 -6.46 -1.94
CA ARG A 43 -4.48 -7.79 -1.99
C ARG A 43 -5.17 -8.13 -0.68
N LYS A 44 -4.51 -7.90 0.45
CA LYS A 44 -5.05 -8.17 1.79
C LYS A 44 -6.35 -7.40 2.06
N ARG A 45 -6.47 -6.18 1.53
CA ARG A 45 -7.66 -5.32 1.68
C ARG A 45 -8.69 -5.47 0.54
N ALA A 46 -8.45 -6.37 -0.41
CA ALA A 46 -9.30 -6.57 -1.59
C ALA A 46 -9.55 -5.30 -2.42
N LEU A 47 -8.53 -4.44 -2.57
CA LEU A 47 -8.63 -3.15 -3.27
C LEU A 47 -8.28 -3.21 -4.77
N GLU A 48 -8.05 -4.40 -5.33
CA GLU A 48 -7.62 -4.61 -6.72
C GLU A 48 -8.60 -4.03 -7.76
N SER A 49 -9.88 -3.94 -7.38
CA SER A 49 -10.96 -3.43 -8.24
C SER A 49 -11.18 -1.92 -8.13
N ILE A 50 -10.49 -1.22 -7.22
CA ILE A 50 -10.63 0.22 -7.05
C ILE A 50 -9.99 0.91 -8.25
N LYS A 51 -10.81 1.27 -9.22
CA LYS A 51 -10.46 2.28 -10.21
C LYS A 51 -10.39 3.60 -9.46
N LEU A 52 -9.19 4.16 -9.32
CA LEU A 52 -9.05 5.58 -9.04
C LEU A 52 -9.77 6.29 -10.19
N SER A 53 -10.98 6.79 -9.92
CA SER A 53 -11.67 7.68 -10.84
C SER A 53 -10.76 8.89 -11.07
N SER A 54 -10.37 9.07 -12.32
CA SER A 54 -9.51 10.16 -12.81
C SER A 54 -10.05 11.54 -12.45
#